data_AF-A0A848KS87-F1
#
_entry.id   AF-A0A848KS87-F1
#
_cell.length_a   1.000
_cell.length_b   1.000
_cell.length_c   1.000
_cell.angle_alpha   90.00
_cell.angle_beta   90.00
_cell.angle_gamma   90.00
#
_symmetry.space_group_name_H-M   'P 1'
#
loop_
_entity.id
_entity.type
_entity.pdbx_description
1 polymer ?
#
loop_
_entity_poly.entity_id
_entity_poly.type
_entity_poly.pdbx_seq_one_letter_code
_entity_poly.pdbx_strand_id
1 'polypeptide(L)' 'MKFLGISRNLPGAVKAAQEIGIRAWALTGPAPNSLAGVVDGYVPVEGVGPTVHEVHRALIHALCTALDHRSGVE' A
#
# COMPACT_ATOMS: atom_id res chain seq x y z
N MET A 1 -2.59 19.99 -7.69
CA MET A 1 -2.50 19.35 -6.36
C MET A 1 -1.64 18.09 -6.49
N LYS A 2 -0.44 18.06 -5.90
CA LYS A 2 0.51 16.94 -6.05
C LYS A 2 0.22 15.91 -4.95
N PHE A 3 -0.50 14.83 -5.25
CA PHE A 3 -0.63 13.64 -4.38
C PHE A 3 0.68 12.84 -4.43
N LEU A 4 1.81 13.46 -4.10
CA LEU A 4 3.01 12.70 -3.79
C LEU A 4 2.72 12.02 -2.45
N GLY A 5 2.89 10.71 -2.34
CA GLY A 5 2.78 9.96 -1.09
C GLY A 5 3.87 10.35 -0.07
N ILE A 6 3.88 11.61 0.36
CA ILE A 6 4.80 12.19 1.35
C ILE A 6 4.09 12.41 2.69
N SER A 7 3.04 11.62 2.96
CA SER A 7 2.45 11.62 4.29
C SER A 7 3.52 11.15 5.27
N ARG A 8 3.99 12.08 6.12
CA ARG A 8 4.97 11.79 7.18
C ARG A 8 4.45 10.79 8.20
N ASN A 9 3.12 10.63 8.27
CA ASN A 9 2.48 9.71 9.18
C ASN A 9 2.68 8.25 8.75
N LEU A 10 2.85 7.97 7.45
CA LEU A 10 2.95 6.60 6.97
C LEU A 10 4.26 5.92 7.39
N PRO A 11 5.46 6.52 7.22
CA PRO A 11 6.68 5.93 7.77
C PRO A 11 6.65 5.74 9.30
N GLY A 12 6.01 6.68 10.01
CA GLY A 12 5.81 6.55 11.46
C GLY A 12 4.92 5.36 11.84
N ALA A 13 3.84 5.13 11.10
CA ALA A 13 2.97 3.98 11.29
C ALA A 13 3.68 2.65 10.97
N VAL A 14 4.51 2.63 9.92
CA VAL A 14 5.34 1.47 9.57
C VAL A 14 6.31 1.13 10.70
N LYS A 15 6.99 2.15 11.25
CA LYS A 15 7.88 1.97 12.41
C LYS A 15 7.12 1.42 13.62
N ALA A 16 5.94 1.99 13.92
CA ALA A 16 5.12 1.52 15.03
C ALA A 16 4.66 0.06 14.84
N ALA A 17 4.32 -0.36 13.62
CA ALA A 17 3.98 -1.74 13.30
C ALA A 17 5.17 -2.69 13.51
N GLN A 18 6.37 -2.28 13.08
CA GLN A 18 7.60 -3.05 13.26
C GLN A 18 7.97 -3.23 14.73
N GLU A 19 7.78 -2.19 15.56
CA GLU A 19 8.04 -2.24 17.01
C GLU A 19 7.19 -3.29 17.74
N ILE A 20 6.03 -3.66 17.18
CA ILE A 20 5.14 -4.70 17.73
C ILE A 20 5.13 -6.00 16.90
N GLY A 21 6.09 -6.17 15.99
CA GLY A 21 6.24 -7.39 15.19
C GLY A 21 5.16 -7.60 14.11
N ILE A 22 4.46 -6.54 13.69
CA ILE A 22 3.49 -6.58 12.58
C ILE A 22 4.20 -6.24 11.26
N ARG A 23 3.94 -7.04 10.22
CA ARG A 23 4.40 -6.76 8.86
C ARG A 23 3.56 -5.68 8.19
N ALA A 24 4.22 -4.72 7.55
CA ALA A 24 3.61 -3.63 6.82
C ALA A 24 3.83 -3.80 5.30
N TRP A 25 2.75 -3.68 4.54
CA TRP A 25 2.76 -3.63 3.07
C TRP A 25 2.17 -2.32 2.58
N ALA A 26 2.65 -1.80 1.44
CA ALA A 26 2.18 -0.53 0.89
C ALA A 26 1.70 -0.62 -0.56
N LEU A 27 0.53 -0.05 -0.85
CA LEU A 27 0.14 0.35 -2.20
C LEU A 27 0.58 1.81 -2.39
N THR A 28 1.42 2.06 -3.40
CA THR A 28 2.08 3.36 -3.57
C THR A 28 1.83 3.93 -4.97
N GLY A 29 2.10 5.22 -5.15
CA GLY A 29 2.30 5.80 -6.48
C GLY A 29 3.68 5.42 -7.05
N PRO A 30 4.13 6.12 -8.11
CA PRO A 30 5.41 5.83 -8.78
C PRO A 30 6.60 5.83 -7.81
N ALA A 31 7.64 5.05 -8.15
CA ALA A 31 8.93 5.13 -7.47
C ALA A 31 9.79 6.28 -8.07
N PRO A 32 10.70 6.91 -7.28
CA PRO A 32 10.96 6.67 -5.86
C PRO A 32 9.88 7.27 -4.94
N ASN A 33 9.56 6.58 -3.83
CA ASN A 33 8.59 7.05 -2.84
C ASN A 33 9.04 6.76 -1.40
N SER A 34 8.41 7.43 -0.43
CA SER A 34 8.81 7.41 0.98
C SER A 34 8.63 6.06 1.69
N LEU A 35 7.86 5.13 1.11
CA LEU A 35 7.55 3.83 1.72
C LEU A 35 8.43 2.70 1.21
N ALA A 36 8.93 2.81 -0.03
CA ALA A 36 9.68 1.75 -0.71
C ALA A 36 10.88 1.20 0.11
N GLY A 37 11.48 2.01 0.98
CA GLY A 37 12.63 1.62 1.81
C GLY A 37 12.33 1.28 3.27
N VAL A 38 11.06 1.35 3.71
CA VAL A 38 10.71 1.14 5.13
C VAL A 38 9.70 0.03 5.37
N VAL A 39 8.93 -0.37 4.35
CA VAL A 39 7.93 -1.46 4.44
C VAL A 39 8.51 -2.81 4.04
N ASP A 40 7.86 -3.90 4.45
CA ASP A 40 8.26 -5.27 4.11
C ASP A 40 8.01 -5.61 2.63
N GLY A 41 7.04 -4.93 2.00
CA GLY A 41 6.74 -5.08 0.58
C GLY A 41 5.89 -3.92 0.07
N TYR A 42 6.07 -3.54 -1.20
CA TYR A 42 5.27 -2.48 -1.81
C TYR A 42 4.92 -2.77 -3.26
N VAL A 43 3.77 -2.24 -3.69
CA VAL A 43 3.29 -2.27 -5.07
C VAL A 43 3.25 -0.83 -5.58
N PRO A 44 4.19 -0.41 -6.44
CA PRO A 44 4.15 0.89 -7.07
C PRO A 44 3.17 0.88 -8.24
N VAL A 45 2.33 1.91 -8.31
CA VAL A 45 1.42 2.13 -9.44
C VAL A 45 1.89 3.37 -10.19
N GLU A 46 2.20 3.17 -11.47
CA GLU A 46 2.54 4.27 -12.37
C GLU A 46 1.28 5.10 -12.70
N GLY A 47 1.42 6.42 -12.68
CA GLY A 47 0.34 7.34 -13.04
C GLY A 47 0.21 8.56 -12.14
N VAL A 48 -0.87 9.31 -12.36
CA VAL A 48 -1.24 10.49 -11.55
C VAL A 48 -2.16 10.09 -10.40
N GLY A 49 -2.25 10.93 -9.37
CA GLY A 49 -3.02 10.65 -8.13
C GLY A 49 -4.40 9.99 -8.37
N PRO A 50 -5.30 10.56 -9.18
CA PRO A 50 -6.60 9.95 -9.45
C PRO A 50 -6.52 8.52 -10.01
N THR A 51 -5.70 8.30 -11.05
CA THR A 51 -5.49 6.97 -11.64
C THR A 51 -4.89 5.99 -10.63
N VAL A 52 -3.92 6.45 -9.84
CA VAL A 52 -3.31 5.64 -8.77
C VAL A 52 -4.36 5.21 -7.74
N HIS A 53 -5.27 6.11 -7.34
CA HIS A 53 -6.34 5.78 -6.40
C HIS A 53 -7.35 4.78 -6.97
N GLU A 54 -7.73 4.92 -8.25
CA GLU A 54 -8.62 3.97 -8.91
C GLU A 54 -8.00 2.56 -8.98
N VAL A 55 -6.71 2.48 -9.32
CA VAL A 55 -5.96 1.22 -9.33
C VAL A 55 -5.82 0.66 -7.92
N HIS A 56 -5.52 1.47 -6.91
CA HIS A 56 -5.46 1.01 -5.51
C HIS A 56 -6.78 0.38 -5.07
N ARG A 57 -7.92 0.97 -5.44
CA ARG A 57 -9.23 0.38 -5.15
C ARG A 57 -9.40 -0.99 -5.83
N ALA A 58 -9.03 -1.11 -7.10
CA ALA A 58 -9.07 -2.39 -7.81
C ALA A 58 -8.16 -3.45 -7.16
N LEU A 59 -6.96 -3.06 -6.73
CA LEU A 59 -6.02 -3.95 -6.02
C LEU A 59 -6.56 -4.43 -4.68
N ILE A 60 -7.25 -3.57 -3.92
CA ILE A 60 -7.91 -3.98 -2.67
C ILE A 60 -9.00 -5.00 -2.95
N HIS A 61 -9.83 -4.81 -3.98
CA HIS A 61 -10.82 -5.81 -4.37
C HIS A 61 -10.19 -7.14 -4.75
N ALA A 62 -9.11 -7.12 -5.56
CA ALA A 62 -8.39 -8.34 -5.93
C ALA A 62 -7.80 -9.06 -4.70
N LEU A 63 -7.29 -8.32 -3.72
CA LEU A 63 -6.79 -8.88 -2.47
C LEU A 63 -7.90 -9.52 -1.65
N CYS A 64 -9.06 -8.86 -1.52
CA CYS A 64 -10.23 -9.42 -0.85
C CYS A 64 -10.68 -10.72 -1.53
N THR A 65 -10.85 -10.73 -2.85
CA THR A 65 -11.24 -11.96 -3.58
C THR A 65 -10.24 -13.09 -3.36
N ALA A 66 -8.93 -12.81 -3.44
CA ALA A 66 -7.91 -13.83 -3.20
C ALA A 66 -7.91 -14.33 -1.75
N LEU A 67 -8.24 -13.47 -0.78
CA LEU A 67 -8.40 -13.84 0.63
C LEU A 67 -9.63 -14.72 0.85
N ASP A 68 -10.77 -14.36 0.26
CA ASP A 68 -12.03 -15.12 0.36
C ASP A 68 -11.84 -16.52 -0.21
N HIS A 69 -11.22 -16.64 -1.40
CA HIS A 69 -10.85 -17.92 -2.02
C HIS A 69 -9.94 -18.77 -1.15
N ARG A 70 -8.96 -18.16 -0.46
CA ARG A 70 -8.07 -18.88 0.46
C ARG A 70 -8.74 -19.27 1.77
N SER A 71 -9.73 -18.50 2.21
CA SER A 71 -10.40 -18.68 3.50
C SER A 71 -11.64 -19.58 3.40
N GLY A 72 -12.11 -19.89 2.18
CA GLY A 72 -13.29 -20.72 1.93
C GLY A 72 -14.61 -20.01 2.23
N VAL A 73 -14.65 -18.67 2.10
CA VAL A 73 -15.81 -17.81 2.41
C VAL A 73 -16.64 -17.51 1.15
N GLU A 74 -16.57 -18.37 0.14
CA GLU A 74 -17.29 -18.19 -1.13
C GLU A 74 -18.70 -18.81 -1.11
#